data_AF-W1XX65-F1
#
_entry.id   AF-W1XX65-F1
#
_cell.length_a   1.000
_cell.length_b   1.000
_cell.length_c   1.000
_cell.angle_alpha   90.00
_cell.angle_beta   90.00
_cell.angle_gamma   90.00
#
_symmetry.space_group_name_H-M   'P 1'
#
loop_
_entity.id
_entity.type
_entity.pdbx_description
1 polymer ?
#
loop_
_entity_poly.entity_id
_entity_poly.type
_entity_poly.pdbx_seq_one_letter_code
_entity_poly.pdbx_strand_id
1 'polypeptide(L)' 'DPEEVFEIVHRANMGKIFPDGKAHFDPVTHKILKPDDWEEKYAPEPAIKKELDRQLKAYEKHAKQKEAKKDN' A
#
# COMPACT_ATOMS: atom_id res chain seq x y z
N ASP A 1 9.14 5.33 -6.11
CA ASP A 1 8.06 6.32 -6.09
C ASP A 1 7.17 6.04 -4.88
N PRO A 2 7.07 6.95 -3.91
CA PRO A 2 6.30 6.69 -2.70
C PRO A 2 4.77 6.81 -2.88
N GLU A 3 4.29 7.47 -3.95
CA GLU A 3 2.88 7.82 -4.10
C GLU A 3 1.98 6.58 -4.13
N GLU A 4 2.32 5.57 -4.94
CA GLU A 4 1.55 4.34 -5.06
C GLU A 4 1.46 3.56 -3.74
N VAL A 5 2.56 3.51 -2.97
CA VAL A 5 2.59 2.85 -1.66
C VAL A 5 1.73 3.62 -0.66
N PHE A 6 1.78 4.95 -0.69
CA PHE A 6 0.94 5.79 0.15
C PHE A 6 -0.55 5.60 -0.16
N GLU A 7 -0.92 5.55 -1.43
CA GLU A 7 -2.30 5.31 -1.87
C GLU A 7 -2.84 3.95 -1.40
N ILE A 8 -2.02 2.89 -1.46
CA ILE A 8 -2.38 1.57 -0.92
C ILE A 8 -2.69 1.66 0.58
N VAL A 9 -1.84 2.34 1.35
CA VAL A 9 -2.03 2.54 2.79
C VAL A 9 -3.27 3.40 3.08
N HIS A 10 -3.49 4.46 2.28
CA HIS A 10 -4.65 5.34 2.44
C HIS A 10 -5.97 4.57 2.26
N ARG A 11 -6.08 3.77 1.18
CA ARG A 11 -7.25 2.91 0.96
C ARG A 11 -7.47 1.91 2.08
N ALA A 12 -6.40 1.26 2.55
CA ALA A 12 -6.47 0.35 3.69
C ALA A 12 -6.96 1.05 4.98
N ASN A 13 -6.51 2.28 5.22
CA ASN A 13 -6.96 3.09 6.35
C ASN A 13 -8.44 3.49 6.24
N MET A 14 -8.93 3.80 5.04
CA MET A 14 -10.36 4.05 4.81
C MET A 14 -11.23 2.81 5.02
N GLY A 15 -10.65 1.61 4.87
CA GLY A 15 -11.30 0.34 5.22
C GLY A 15 -11.55 0.13 6.71
N LYS A 16 -11.00 0.96 7.61
CA LYS A 16 -11.22 0.87 9.07
C LYS A 16 -12.61 1.35 9.53
N ILE A 17 -13.52 1.62 8.59
CA ILE A 17 -14.91 1.93 8.89
C ILE A 17 -15.66 0.65 9.22
N PHE A 18 -16.36 0.66 10.35
CA PHE A 18 -17.17 -0.46 10.83
C PHE A 18 -18.52 -0.54 10.09
N PRO A 19 -19.26 -1.66 10.20
CA PRO A 19 -20.56 -1.84 9.52
C PRO A 19 -21.62 -0.78 9.86
N ASP A 20 -21.46 -0.06 10.97
CA ASP A 20 -22.29 1.07 11.38
C ASP A 20 -21.95 2.39 10.66
N GLY A 21 -20.96 2.37 9.76
CA GLY A 21 -20.48 3.51 9.01
C GLY A 21 -19.53 4.43 9.76
N LYS A 22 -19.02 4.04 10.93
CA LYS A 22 -18.15 4.88 11.76
C LYS A 22 -16.81 4.22 12.02
N ALA A 23 -15.80 5.04 12.32
CA ALA A 23 -14.56 4.55 12.92
C ALA A 23 -14.82 4.25 14.40
N HIS A 24 -14.30 3.13 14.89
CA HIS A 24 -14.29 2.83 16.32
C HIS A 24 -12.91 3.12 16.90
N PHE A 25 -12.87 3.51 18.18
CA PHE A 25 -11.64 3.92 18.86
C PHE A 25 -11.41 3.04 20.07
N ASP A 26 -10.15 2.65 20.28
CA ASP A 26 -9.73 2.01 21.51
C ASP A 26 -9.94 2.98 22.70
N PRO A 27 -10.62 2.55 23.79
CA PRO A 27 -11.03 3.46 24.86
C PRO A 27 -9.87 4.00 25.71
N VAL A 28 -8.69 3.37 25.64
CA VAL A 28 -7.51 3.76 26.44
C VAL A 28 -6.55 4.61 25.60
N THR A 29 -6.20 4.13 24.41
CA THR A 29 -5.19 4.74 23.54
C THR A 29 -5.76 5.72 22.53
N HIS A 30 -7.09 5.72 22.36
CA HIS A 30 -7.80 6.52 21.36
C HIS A 30 -7.36 6.24 19.91
N LYS A 31 -6.78 5.05 19.65
CA LYS A 31 -6.40 4.61 18.30
C LYS A 31 -7.61 4.06 17.55
N ILE A 32 -7.66 4.28 16.24
CA ILE A 32 -8.68 3.68 15.37
C ILE A 32 -8.50 2.15 15.34
N LEU A 33 -9.58 1.43 15.63
CA LEU A 33 -9.66 -0.02 15.60
C LEU A 33 -9.89 -0.53 14.17
N LYS A 34 -9.65 -1.83 13.96
CA LYS A 34 -9.91 -2.51 12.69
C LYS A 34 -11.15 -3.40 12.85
N PRO A 35 -12.08 -3.42 11.88
CA PRO A 35 -13.13 -4.45 11.80
C PRO A 35 -12.56 -5.87 11.66
N ASP A 36 -13.35 -6.89 12.02
CA ASP A 36 -12.92 -8.30 11.98
C ASP A 36 -12.50 -8.78 10.58
N ASP A 37 -13.18 -8.29 9.53
CA ASP A 37 -12.93 -8.64 8.14
C ASP A 37 -11.87 -7.74 7.46
N TRP A 38 -11.26 -6.81 8.22
CA TRP A 38 -10.36 -5.80 7.67
C TRP A 38 -9.10 -6.41 7.07
N GLU A 39 -8.50 -7.39 7.74
CA GLU A 39 -7.23 -7.97 7.29
C GLU A 39 -7.39 -8.72 5.97
N GLU A 40 -8.48 -9.46 5.80
CA GLU A 40 -8.78 -10.17 4.56
C GLU A 40 -9.05 -9.20 3.40
N LYS A 41 -9.79 -8.12 3.65
CA LYS A 41 -10.31 -7.22 2.60
C LYS A 41 -9.39 -6.05 2.27
N TYR A 42 -8.67 -5.53 3.26
CA TYR A 42 -8.03 -4.22 3.20
C TYR A 42 -6.58 -4.21 3.70
N ALA A 43 -6.01 -5.32 4.17
CA ALA A 43 -4.60 -5.36 4.55
C ALA A 43 -3.71 -4.85 3.40
N PRO A 44 -2.88 -3.81 3.62
CA PRO A 44 -2.09 -3.21 2.56
C PRO A 44 -0.86 -4.04 2.19
N GLU A 45 -0.38 -4.91 3.07
CA GLU A 45 0.91 -5.59 2.95
C GLU A 45 1.05 -6.41 1.65
N PRO A 46 0.05 -7.21 1.23
CA PRO A 46 0.13 -7.94 -0.04
C PRO A 46 0.20 -7.00 -1.26
N ALA A 47 -0.52 -5.89 -1.23
CA ALA A 47 -0.55 -4.91 -2.31
C ALA A 47 0.76 -4.10 -2.37
N ILE A 48 1.32 -3.69 -1.22
CA ILE A 48 2.62 -3.02 -1.14
C ILE A 48 3.71 -3.91 -1.71
N LYS A 49 3.74 -5.21 -1.36
CA LYS A 49 4.72 -6.15 -1.92
C LYS A 49 4.67 -6.17 -3.44
N LYS A 50 3.47 -6.29 -4.01
CA LYS A 50 3.26 -6.28 -5.46
C LYS A 50 3.71 -4.96 -6.11
N GLU A 51 3.48 -3.83 -5.45
CA GLU A 51 3.92 -2.53 -5.95
C GLU A 51 5.44 -2.36 -5.90
N LEU A 52 6.10 -2.81 -4.82
CA LEU A 52 7.56 -2.82 -4.75
C LEU A 52 8.17 -3.68 -5.85
N ASP A 53 7.62 -4.87 -6.10
CA ASP A 53 8.05 -5.74 -7.20
C ASP A 53 7.90 -5.06 -8.57
N ARG A 54 6.82 -4.28 -8.77
CA ARG A 54 6.60 -3.50 -9.99
C ARG A 54 7.65 -2.39 -10.14
N GLN A 55 7.93 -1.65 -9.07
CA GLN A 55 8.91 -0.56 -9.09
C GLN A 55 10.33 -1.08 -9.35
N LEU A 56 10.71 -2.21 -8.75
CA LEU A 56 12.00 -2.87 -9.01
C LEU A 56 12.15 -3.26 -10.48
N LYS A 57 11.14 -3.92 -11.07
CA LYS A 57 11.15 -4.29 -12.50
C LYS A 57 11.25 -3.08 -13.42
N ALA A 58 10.52 -2.00 -13.11
CA ALA A 58 10.60 -0.77 -13.86
C ALA A 58 12.01 -0.16 -13.80
N TYR A 59 12.59 -0.10 -12.60
CA TYR A 59 13.96 0.37 -12.38
C TYR A 59 14.98 -0.44 -13.19
N GLU A 60 14.94 -1.76 -13.12
CA GLU A 60 15.84 -2.63 -13.89
C GLU A 60 15.72 -2.42 -15.40
N LYS A 61 14.49 -2.27 -15.91
CA LYS A 61 14.26 -1.98 -17.34
C LYS A 61 14.87 -0.64 -17.75
N HIS A 62 14.69 0.40 -16.93
CA HIS A 62 15.27 1.71 -17.19
C HIS A 62 16.81 1.69 -17.10
N ALA A 63 17.38 0.93 -16.17
CA ALA A 63 18.83 0.76 -16.05
C ALA A 63 19.43 0.12 -17.32
N LYS A 64 18.86 -1.00 -17.79
CA LYS A 64 19.29 -1.69 -19.02
C LYS A 64 19.19 -0.80 -20.26
N GLN A 65 18.11 -0.01 -20.38
CA GLN A 65 17.96 0.95 -21.48
C GLN A 65 19.01 2.08 -21.45
N LYS A 66 19.43 2.48 -20.26
CA LYS A 66 20.47 3.50 -20.09
C LYS A 66 21.85 2.96 -20.46
N GLU A 67 22.14 1.70 -20.16
CA GLU A 67 23.37 1.02 -20.57
C GLU A 67 23.46 0.87 -22.09
N ALA A 68 22.41 0.32 -22.73
CA ALA A 68 22.38 0.13 -24.19
C ALA A 68 22.52 1.43 -25.00
N LYS A 69 22.14 2.59 -24.43
CA LYS A 69 22.32 3.92 -25.05
C LYS A 69 23.71 4.51 -24.87
N LYS A 70 24.54 3.98 -23.97
CA LYS A 70 25.93 4.42 -23.80
C LYS A 70 26.88 3.70 -24.76
N ASP A 71 26.52 2.50 -25.18
CA ASP A 71 27.33 1.65 -26.05
C ASP A 71 27.11 1.95 -27.56
N ASN A 72 26.30 2.97 -27.89
CA ASN A 72 25.90 3.34 -29.24
C ASN A 72 26.06 4.85 -29.47
#